data_AF-A0A1W1B9N2-F1
#
_entry.id   AF-A0A1W1B9N2-F1
#
_cell.length_a   1.000
_cell.length_b   1.000
_cell.length_c   1.000
_cell.angle_alpha   90.00
_cell.angle_beta   90.00
_cell.angle_gamma   90.00
#
_symmetry.space_group_name_H-M   'P 1'
#
loop_
_entity.id
_entity.type
_entity.pdbx_description
1 polymer ?
#
loop_
_entity_poly.entity_id
_entity_poly.type
_entity_poly.pdbx_seq_one_letter_code
_entity_poly.pdbx_strand_id
1 'polypeptide(L)'
;MSALPQRTRILVKDLIFQLKYNLSHSQTDLMAYLVNVIYWATNVDGYFVIATSKIMSDLPEMGQKTIEANLKVLKDLGLIESKIVEVTQWRGKPKLRGIKLTEKGAEYNSKLVLPPQDERVKKLEKEKKELEKKNRELEETIKRLSVLESETSTPNEPKNETENPKPSTPTMPTANEVEIFTAEVTKHFGKNSQPICNLVPKFLNETTFYINSYNRLSIITPQGKYKQLTDPIPINRFWKWLYEHQDRIGKVIDFTKPLDLKELKERYLGLDIVLGDRKFIIDDLVEVESGVKIKVRDKNSDVIRFAIDSQTKEDAVFSLGDCEKVIWKCQKL
;
A
#
# COMPACT_ATOMS: atom_id res chain seq x y z
N MET A 1 26.80 16.89 18.58
CA MET A 1 26.26 15.68 19.22
C MET A 1 25.98 14.68 18.12
N SER A 2 26.72 13.57 18.06
CA SER A 2 26.54 12.54 17.03
C SER A 2 25.21 11.82 17.26
N ALA A 3 24.27 11.95 16.32
CA ALA A 3 23.08 11.12 16.30
C ALA A 3 23.53 9.66 16.18
N LEU A 4 23.38 8.89 17.26
CA LEU A 4 23.57 7.45 17.20
C LEU A 4 22.55 6.90 16.20
N PRO A 5 22.96 6.06 15.23
CA PRO A 5 22.04 5.52 14.25
C PRO A 5 20.92 4.77 14.98
N GLN A 6 19.68 5.07 14.58
CA GLN A 6 18.48 4.39 15.05
C GLN A 6 18.57 2.94 14.54
N ARG A 7 19.22 2.08 15.32
CA ARG A 7 19.37 0.66 15.01
C ARG A 7 18.02 -0.01 15.24
N THR A 8 17.11 0.08 14.27
CA THR A 8 15.97 -0.83 14.17
C THR A 8 16.54 -2.22 13.94
N ARG A 9 16.89 -2.91 15.04
CA ARG A 9 17.24 -4.32 15.02
C ARG A 9 16.01 -5.06 14.56
N ILE A 10 16.06 -5.61 13.36
CA ILE A 10 15.00 -6.47 12.82
C ILE A 10 14.66 -7.52 13.89
N LEU A 11 13.45 -7.47 14.42
CA LEU A 11 12.96 -8.49 15.34
C LEU A 11 12.48 -9.66 14.50
N VAL A 12 13.27 -10.74 14.49
CA VAL A 12 12.90 -11.99 13.83
C VAL A 12 12.02 -12.77 14.80
N LYS A 13 10.76 -13.01 14.41
CA LYS A 13 9.83 -13.84 15.18
C LYS A 13 10.02 -15.31 14.83
N ASP A 14 10.38 -16.12 15.82
CA ASP A 14 10.35 -17.57 15.72
C ASP A 14 8.94 -18.09 16.00
N LEU A 15 8.16 -18.33 14.93
CA LEU A 15 6.79 -18.84 15.03
C LEU A 15 6.72 -20.28 15.56
N ILE A 16 7.77 -21.09 15.32
CA ILE A 16 7.82 -22.47 15.82
C ILE A 16 8.03 -22.43 17.33
N PHE A 17 8.94 -21.58 17.81
CA PHE A 17 9.14 -21.35 19.23
C PHE A 17 7.90 -20.73 19.89
N GLN A 18 7.25 -19.79 19.23
CA GLN A 18 5.99 -19.21 19.70
C GLN A 18 4.94 -20.29 19.95
N LEU A 19 4.75 -21.21 19.00
CA LEU A 19 3.81 -22.33 19.14
C LEU A 19 4.26 -23.31 20.24
N LYS A 20 5.55 -23.66 20.29
CA LYS A 20 6.12 -24.60 21.26
C LYS A 20 5.87 -24.18 22.72
N TYR A 21 5.97 -22.88 23.01
CA TYR A 21 5.80 -22.33 24.37
C TYR A 21 4.48 -21.57 24.56
N ASN A 22 3.55 -21.65 23.59
CA ASN A 22 2.25 -20.97 23.59
C ASN A 22 2.35 -19.47 23.92
N LEU A 23 3.31 -18.77 23.31
CA LEU A 23 3.55 -17.35 23.55
C LEU A 23 2.56 -16.49 22.77
N SER A 24 2.11 -15.40 23.39
CA SER A 24 1.38 -14.35 22.69
C SER A 24 2.30 -13.59 21.73
N HIS A 25 1.72 -12.79 20.82
CA HIS A 25 2.53 -11.94 19.95
C HIS A 25 3.43 -10.97 20.73
N SER A 26 2.91 -10.34 21.79
CA SER A 26 3.69 -9.40 22.60
C SER A 26 4.79 -10.09 23.42
N GLN A 27 4.57 -11.32 23.88
CA GLN A 27 5.60 -12.13 24.53
C GLN A 27 6.69 -12.54 23.54
N THR A 28 6.30 -12.88 22.31
CA THR A 28 7.21 -13.24 21.23
C THR A 28 8.06 -12.05 20.77
N ASP A 29 7.46 -10.86 20.68
CA ASP A 29 8.17 -9.60 20.40
C ASP A 29 9.22 -9.30 21.47
N LEU A 30 8.84 -9.45 22.74
CA LEU A 30 9.76 -9.27 23.85
C LEU A 30 10.88 -10.32 23.83
N MET A 31 10.57 -11.59 23.55
CA MET A 31 11.56 -12.65 23.44
C MET A 31 12.56 -12.38 22.31
N ALA A 32 12.08 -12.03 21.10
CA ALA A 32 12.92 -11.65 19.97
C ALA A 32 13.85 -10.47 20.32
N TYR A 33 13.32 -9.52 21.07
CA TYR A 33 14.09 -8.39 21.55
C TYR A 33 15.18 -8.83 22.53
N LEU A 34 14.83 -9.62 23.56
CA LEU A 34 15.79 -10.13 24.56
C LEU A 34 16.89 -11.01 23.96
N VAL A 35 16.57 -11.81 22.95
CA VAL A 35 17.57 -12.59 22.19
C VAL A 35 18.56 -11.66 21.49
N ASN A 36 18.09 -10.54 20.98
CA ASN A 36 18.94 -9.55 20.34
C ASN A 36 19.74 -8.70 21.33
N VAL A 37 19.34 -8.58 22.60
CA VAL A 37 20.01 -7.74 23.60
C VAL A 37 21.50 -8.09 23.73
N ILE A 38 21.87 -9.36 23.53
CA ILE A 38 23.25 -9.86 23.61
C ILE A 38 24.24 -9.10 22.74
N TYR A 39 23.78 -8.51 21.62
CA TYR A 39 24.64 -7.82 20.67
C TYR A 39 24.89 -6.33 21.01
N TRP A 40 24.24 -5.73 22.03
CA TRP A 40 24.54 -4.33 22.43
C TRP A 40 24.57 -4.09 23.92
N ALA A 41 23.89 -4.89 24.74
CA ALA A 41 23.82 -4.60 26.17
C ALA A 41 25.12 -4.96 26.88
N THR A 42 25.42 -4.19 27.92
CA THR A 42 26.51 -4.51 28.85
C THR A 42 26.21 -5.84 29.53
N ASN A 43 27.14 -6.78 29.46
CA ASN A 43 27.08 -8.05 30.18
C ASN A 43 27.75 -7.90 31.55
N VAL A 44 27.04 -8.30 32.61
CA VAL A 44 27.54 -8.36 33.99
C VAL A 44 27.26 -9.75 34.53
N ASP A 45 28.30 -10.56 34.74
CA ASP A 45 28.23 -11.94 35.22
C ASP A 45 27.25 -12.83 34.43
N GLY A 46 27.22 -12.69 33.10
CA GLY A 46 26.33 -13.45 32.24
C GLY A 46 24.90 -12.89 32.15
N TYR A 47 24.59 -11.78 32.83
CA TYR A 47 23.32 -11.07 32.72
C TYR A 47 23.48 -9.81 31.88
N PHE A 48 22.65 -9.66 30.87
CA PHE A 48 22.62 -8.48 30.01
C PHE A 48 21.75 -7.40 30.65
N VAL A 49 22.36 -6.25 30.93
CA VAL A 49 21.70 -5.13 31.62
C VAL A 49 20.68 -4.50 30.69
N ILE A 50 19.44 -4.37 31.16
CA ILE A 50 18.39 -3.69 30.41
C ILE A 50 17.42 -2.92 31.31
N ALA A 51 17.24 -1.64 30.99
CA ALA A 51 16.28 -0.78 31.66
C ALA A 51 14.91 -0.88 30.99
N THR A 52 13.83 -0.91 31.77
CA THR A 52 12.45 -0.93 31.23
C THR A 52 12.17 0.26 30.30
N SER A 53 12.75 1.44 30.60
CA SER A 53 12.68 2.62 29.74
C SER A 53 13.31 2.40 28.36
N LYS A 54 14.39 1.61 28.28
CA LYS A 54 15.03 1.24 27.01
C LYS A 54 14.14 0.30 26.20
N ILE A 55 13.51 -0.68 26.87
CA ILE A 55 12.56 -1.59 26.23
C ILE A 55 11.39 -0.79 25.63
N MET A 56 10.80 0.14 26.40
CA MET A 56 9.71 0.99 25.90
C MET A 56 10.14 1.87 24.72
N SER A 57 11.38 2.37 24.73
CA SER A 57 11.89 3.17 23.61
C SER A 57 12.09 2.34 22.34
N ASP A 58 12.44 1.06 22.47
CA ASP A 58 12.68 0.17 21.33
C ASP A 58 11.41 -0.56 20.87
N LEU A 59 10.46 -0.76 21.78
CA LEU A 59 9.16 -1.39 21.56
C LEU A 59 8.05 -0.42 22.02
N PRO A 60 7.78 0.67 21.28
CA PRO A 60 6.87 1.74 21.71
C PRO A 60 5.41 1.27 21.89
N GLU A 61 5.03 0.19 21.20
CA GLU A 61 3.71 -0.44 21.33
C GLU A 61 3.52 -1.18 22.68
N MET A 62 4.60 -1.42 23.43
CA MET A 62 4.59 -2.17 24.69
C MET A 62 4.72 -1.22 25.90
N GLY A 63 3.60 -0.98 26.58
CA GLY A 63 3.59 -0.20 27.83
C GLY A 63 4.30 -0.91 28.99
N GLN A 64 4.72 -0.14 29.99
CA GLN A 64 5.46 -0.64 31.16
C GLN A 64 4.81 -1.85 31.84
N LYS A 65 3.49 -1.78 32.11
CA LYS A 65 2.75 -2.88 32.74
C LYS A 65 2.79 -4.16 31.90
N THR A 66 2.67 -4.02 30.58
CA THR A 66 2.72 -5.13 29.62
C THR A 66 4.12 -5.76 29.58
N ILE A 67 5.18 -4.94 29.60
CA ILE A 67 6.56 -5.43 29.65
C ILE A 67 6.80 -6.25 30.93
N GLU A 68 6.40 -5.74 32.09
CA GLU A 68 6.58 -6.47 33.36
C GLU A 68 5.78 -7.77 33.42
N ALA A 69 4.53 -7.75 32.92
CA ALA A 69 3.71 -8.96 32.82
C ALA A 69 4.35 -10.00 31.87
N ASN A 70 4.84 -9.57 30.72
CA ASN A 70 5.47 -10.46 29.75
C ASN A 70 6.81 -11.01 30.27
N LEU A 71 7.64 -10.18 30.93
CA LEU A 71 8.88 -10.65 31.58
C LEU A 71 8.60 -11.70 32.65
N LYS A 72 7.52 -11.53 33.42
CA LYS A 72 7.09 -12.54 34.39
C LYS A 72 6.73 -13.86 33.71
N VAL A 73 5.92 -13.82 32.65
CA VAL A 73 5.57 -15.04 31.90
C VAL A 73 6.79 -15.75 31.32
N LEU A 74 7.71 -15.02 30.69
CA LEU A 74 8.94 -15.61 30.12
C LEU A 74 9.83 -16.24 31.21
N LYS A 75 9.86 -15.65 32.41
CA LYS A 75 10.57 -16.20 33.56
C LYS A 75 9.87 -17.44 34.12
N ASP A 76 8.55 -17.42 34.27
CA ASP A 76 7.76 -18.54 34.78
C ASP A 76 7.84 -19.76 33.85
N LEU A 77 7.96 -19.53 32.53
CA LEU A 77 8.22 -20.57 31.52
C LEU A 77 9.69 -21.06 31.52
N GLY A 78 10.56 -20.45 32.31
CA GLY A 78 11.99 -20.80 32.39
C GLY A 78 12.75 -20.48 31.11
N LEU A 79 12.31 -19.50 30.31
CA LEU A 79 12.99 -19.05 29.10
C LEU A 79 14.07 -18.00 29.40
N ILE A 80 13.88 -17.25 30.49
CA ILE A 80 14.82 -16.24 30.95
C ILE A 80 15.01 -16.30 32.46
N GLU A 81 16.15 -15.80 32.91
CA GLU A 81 16.42 -15.46 34.30
C GLU A 81 16.56 -13.94 34.44
N SER A 82 16.11 -13.41 35.58
CA SER A 82 16.23 -11.99 35.90
C SER A 82 16.87 -11.82 37.27
N LYS A 83 17.92 -11.01 37.37
CA LYS A 83 18.48 -10.56 38.66
C LYS A 83 18.78 -9.07 38.63
N ILE A 84 18.86 -8.43 39.80
CA ILE A 84 19.38 -7.06 39.88
C ILE A 84 20.90 -7.13 39.86
N VAL A 85 21.53 -6.38 38.96
CA VAL A 85 22.98 -6.28 38.80
C VAL A 85 23.43 -4.84 39.01
N GLU A 86 24.60 -4.69 39.63
CA GLU A 86 25.26 -3.40 39.76
C GLU A 86 26.19 -3.18 38.57
N VAL A 87 25.98 -2.09 37.83
CA VAL A 87 26.82 -1.76 36.67
C VAL A 87 27.95 -0.84 37.13
N THR A 88 29.04 -1.44 37.60
CA THR A 88 30.20 -0.72 38.16
C THR A 88 30.86 0.23 37.15
N GLN A 89 30.69 -0.03 35.86
CA GLN A 89 31.21 0.77 34.75
C GLN A 89 30.47 2.09 34.54
N TRP A 90 29.26 2.26 35.08
CA TRP A 90 28.46 3.47 34.89
C TRP A 90 28.59 4.41 36.07
N ARG A 91 28.54 5.72 35.81
CA ARG A 91 28.61 6.76 36.85
C ARG A 91 27.47 6.55 37.86
N GLY A 92 27.83 6.44 39.14
CA GLY A 92 26.87 6.19 40.22
C GLY A 92 26.53 4.72 40.46
N LYS A 93 27.18 3.77 39.75
CA LYS A 93 27.02 2.31 39.92
C LYS A 93 25.55 1.89 40.05
N PRO A 94 24.70 2.23 39.07
CA PRO A 94 23.27 1.98 39.18
C PRO A 94 22.98 0.48 39.26
N LYS A 95 22.01 0.14 40.10
CA LYS A 95 21.46 -1.21 40.22
C LYS A 95 20.30 -1.35 39.24
N LEU A 96 20.51 -2.14 38.20
CA LEU A 96 19.57 -2.32 37.10
C LEU A 96 19.20 -3.79 36.94
N ARG A 97 18.12 -4.06 36.20
CA ARG A 97 17.74 -5.43 35.86
C ARG A 97 18.72 -5.99 34.85
N GLY A 98 19.29 -7.14 35.18
CA GLY A 98 20.02 -8.01 34.26
C GLY A 98 19.12 -9.16 33.83
N ILE A 99 19.13 -9.48 32.54
CA ILE A 99 18.41 -10.62 31.97
C ILE A 99 19.41 -11.60 31.35
N LYS A 100 19.23 -12.88 31.63
CA LYS A 100 20.02 -13.97 31.06
C LYS A 100 19.09 -14.94 30.35
N LEU A 101 19.44 -15.37 29.14
CA LEU A 101 18.72 -16.44 28.45
C LEU A 101 19.08 -17.78 29.11
N THR A 102 18.07 -18.60 29.38
CA THR A 102 18.30 -20.00 29.78
C THR A 102 18.63 -20.86 28.55
N GLU A 103 18.97 -22.13 28.75
CA GLU A 103 19.14 -23.08 27.65
C GLU A 103 17.88 -23.16 26.78
N LYS A 104 16.68 -23.20 27.41
CA LYS A 104 15.40 -23.18 26.69
C LYS A 104 15.20 -21.88 25.91
N GLY A 105 15.54 -20.74 26.50
CA GLY A 105 15.44 -19.45 25.81
C GLY A 105 16.41 -19.32 24.63
N ALA A 106 17.57 -19.96 24.71
CA ALA A 106 18.58 -19.97 23.67
C ALA A 106 18.19 -20.82 22.44
N GLU A 107 17.18 -21.69 22.55
CA GLU A 107 16.61 -22.41 21.41
C GLU A 107 15.88 -21.47 20.43
N TYR A 108 15.58 -20.23 20.84
CA TYR A 108 14.91 -19.24 20.00
C TYR A 108 15.71 -18.94 18.74
N ASN A 109 15.17 -19.30 17.57
CA ASN A 109 15.84 -19.09 16.30
C ASN A 109 15.68 -17.64 15.83
N SER A 110 16.70 -16.84 16.12
CA SER A 110 16.80 -15.46 15.62
C SER A 110 17.43 -15.36 14.23
N LYS A 111 17.79 -16.48 13.58
CA LYS A 111 18.29 -16.44 12.20
C LYS A 111 17.15 -15.96 11.31
N LEU A 112 17.45 -14.97 10.47
CA LEU A 112 16.56 -14.55 9.40
C LEU A 112 16.36 -15.75 8.45
N VAL A 113 15.28 -16.51 8.63
CA VAL A 113 14.88 -17.54 7.69
C VAL A 113 14.15 -16.83 6.54
N LEU A 114 14.89 -16.47 5.50
CA LEU A 114 14.27 -16.17 4.22
C LEU A 114 13.59 -17.47 3.75
N PRO A 115 12.31 -17.43 3.33
CA PRO A 115 11.60 -18.64 2.94
C PRO A 115 12.38 -19.35 1.81
N PRO A 116 12.55 -20.69 1.88
CA PRO A 116 13.16 -21.45 0.80
C PRO A 116 12.36 -21.21 -0.48
N GLN A 117 13.03 -20.71 -1.52
CA GLN A 117 12.41 -20.34 -2.80
C GLN A 117 11.90 -21.55 -3.60
N ASP A 118 12.11 -22.79 -3.16
CA ASP A 118 11.92 -23.98 -4.00
C ASP A 118 10.46 -24.30 -4.41
N GLU A 119 9.49 -24.23 -3.50
CA GLU A 119 8.11 -24.63 -3.86
C GLU A 119 7.35 -23.56 -4.65
N ARG A 120 7.57 -22.29 -4.30
CA ARG A 120 6.98 -21.16 -5.03
C ARG A 120 7.60 -21.03 -6.42
N VAL A 121 8.92 -21.21 -6.55
CA VAL A 121 9.58 -21.20 -7.87
C VAL A 121 9.11 -22.37 -8.72
N LYS A 122 9.01 -23.59 -8.16
CA LYS A 122 8.46 -24.74 -8.92
C LYS A 122 7.01 -24.54 -9.35
N LYS A 123 6.18 -23.91 -8.51
CA LYS A 123 4.79 -23.59 -8.86
C LYS A 123 4.72 -22.52 -9.95
N LEU A 124 5.52 -21.45 -9.83
CA LEU A 124 5.60 -20.38 -10.82
C LEU A 124 6.19 -20.85 -12.15
N GLU A 125 7.14 -21.79 -12.14
CA GLU A 125 7.68 -22.40 -13.37
C GLU A 125 6.65 -23.29 -14.08
N LYS A 126 5.82 -24.02 -13.33
CA LYS A 126 4.69 -24.77 -13.90
C LYS A 126 3.65 -23.83 -14.49
N GLU A 127 3.25 -22.79 -13.76
CA GLU A 127 2.31 -21.77 -14.24
C GLU A 127 2.86 -21.04 -15.48
N LYS A 128 4.15 -20.72 -15.51
CA LYS A 128 4.81 -20.11 -16.68
C LYS A 128 4.78 -21.04 -17.90
N LYS A 129 5.07 -22.34 -17.73
CA LYS A 129 4.99 -23.33 -18.82
C LYS A 129 3.56 -23.49 -19.37
N GLU A 130 2.55 -23.48 -18.50
CA GLU A 130 1.15 -23.55 -18.94
C GLU A 130 0.73 -22.29 -19.70
N LEU A 131 1.13 -21.11 -19.22
CA LEU A 131 0.87 -19.84 -19.90
C LEU A 131 1.59 -19.74 -21.25
N GLU A 132 2.84 -20.21 -21.36
CA GLU A 132 3.57 -20.27 -22.63
C GLU A 132 2.95 -21.25 -23.64
N LYS A 133 2.28 -22.30 -23.16
CA LYS A 133 1.53 -23.22 -24.03
C LYS A 133 0.25 -22.55 -24.55
N LYS A 134 -0.51 -21.89 -23.67
CA LYS A 134 -1.72 -21.14 -24.05
C LYS A 134 -1.41 -20.00 -25.01
N ASN A 135 -0.31 -19.28 -24.81
CA ASN A 135 0.10 -18.22 -25.73
C ASN A 135 0.43 -18.77 -27.13
N ARG A 136 1.10 -19.92 -27.23
CA ARG A 136 1.34 -20.57 -28.52
C ARG A 136 0.06 -21.02 -29.22
N GLU A 137 -0.89 -21.60 -28.49
CA GLU A 137 -2.20 -21.98 -29.03
C GLU A 137 -3.00 -20.76 -29.52
N LEU A 138 -2.92 -19.64 -28.82
CA LEU A 138 -3.53 -18.37 -29.23
C LEU A 138 -2.84 -17.76 -30.46
N GLU A 139 -1.50 -17.76 -30.50
CA GLU A 139 -0.73 -17.31 -31.67
C GLU A 139 -1.05 -18.13 -32.92
N GLU A 140 -1.18 -19.45 -32.79
CA GLU A 140 -1.60 -20.32 -33.90
C GLU A 140 -3.04 -20.04 -34.34
N THR A 141 -3.93 -19.77 -33.40
CA THR A 141 -5.33 -19.41 -33.70
C THR A 141 -5.42 -18.08 -34.43
N ILE A 142 -4.69 -17.06 -33.97
CA ILE A 142 -4.59 -15.75 -34.63
C ILE A 142 -4.01 -15.91 -36.03
N LYS A 143 -2.97 -16.72 -36.19
CA LYS A 143 -2.36 -16.99 -37.51
C LYS A 143 -3.33 -17.68 -38.47
N ARG A 144 -4.16 -18.62 -38.00
CA ARG A 144 -5.20 -19.26 -38.82
C ARG A 144 -6.30 -18.27 -39.23
N LEU A 145 -6.75 -17.43 -38.30
CA LEU A 145 -7.76 -16.40 -38.59
C LEU A 145 -7.24 -15.35 -39.58
N SER A 146 -5.97 -14.96 -39.46
CA SER A 146 -5.32 -14.01 -40.38
C SER A 146 -5.16 -14.58 -41.81
N VAL A 147 -4.98 -15.90 -41.95
CA VAL A 147 -4.98 -16.58 -43.27
C VAL A 147 -6.40 -16.63 -43.87
N LEU A 148 -7.43 -16.89 -43.05
CA LEU A 148 -8.84 -16.89 -43.48
C LEU A 148 -9.33 -15.50 -43.93
N GLU A 149 -8.86 -14.42 -43.31
CA GLU A 149 -9.14 -13.04 -43.73
C GLU A 149 -8.45 -12.69 -45.06
N SER A 150 -7.30 -13.29 -45.37
CA SER A 150 -6.59 -13.06 -46.63
C SER A 150 -7.15 -13.83 -47.84
N GLU A 151 -7.94 -14.90 -47.62
CA GLU A 151 -8.57 -15.69 -48.69
C GLU A 151 -9.96 -15.18 -49.11
N THR A 152 -10.56 -14.23 -48.37
CA THR A 152 -11.93 -13.73 -48.61
C THR A 152 -11.98 -12.30 -49.18
N SER A 153 -10.99 -11.93 -49.99
CA SER A 153 -10.96 -10.64 -50.70
C SER A 153 -11.44 -10.77 -52.16
N THR A 154 -12.75 -10.60 -52.39
CA THR A 154 -13.28 -9.87 -53.57
C THR A 154 -14.74 -9.48 -53.34
N PRO A 155 -15.19 -8.32 -53.89
CA PRO A 155 -16.20 -7.48 -53.28
C PRO A 155 -17.61 -7.81 -53.77
N ASN A 156 -18.57 -7.77 -52.84
CA ASN A 156 -19.88 -7.16 -53.06
C ASN A 156 -20.59 -7.06 -51.71
N GLU A 157 -20.75 -5.83 -51.24
CA GLU A 157 -21.86 -5.48 -50.34
C GLU A 157 -23.18 -5.88 -51.00
N PRO A 158 -24.16 -6.38 -50.25
CA PRO A 158 -24.95 -5.43 -49.47
C PRO A 158 -25.30 -5.89 -48.04
N LYS A 159 -25.32 -4.90 -47.16
CA LYS A 159 -26.21 -4.72 -46.00
C LYS A 159 -26.66 -6.02 -45.31
N ASN A 160 -26.08 -6.28 -44.15
CA ASN A 160 -26.89 -6.73 -43.03
C ASN A 160 -26.34 -6.17 -41.72
N GLU A 161 -27.29 -5.62 -40.98
CA GLU A 161 -27.18 -5.16 -39.60
C GLU A 161 -26.58 -6.27 -38.75
N THR A 162 -25.50 -5.99 -38.03
CA THR A 162 -25.16 -6.77 -36.84
C THR A 162 -24.54 -5.81 -35.84
N GLU A 163 -25.41 -5.39 -34.92
CA GLU A 163 -25.15 -4.90 -33.58
C GLU A 163 -23.69 -4.55 -33.25
N ASN A 164 -23.39 -3.25 -33.36
CA ASN A 164 -22.45 -2.64 -32.41
C ASN A 164 -22.85 -3.09 -31.00
N PRO A 165 -21.94 -3.59 -30.15
CA PRO A 165 -22.23 -3.66 -28.73
C PRO A 165 -22.53 -2.23 -28.30
N LYS A 166 -23.80 -1.99 -27.95
CA LYS A 166 -24.22 -0.75 -27.29
C LYS A 166 -23.22 -0.43 -26.18
N PRO A 167 -22.84 0.85 -25.99
CA PRO A 167 -22.15 1.23 -24.77
C PRO A 167 -23.06 0.85 -23.62
N SER A 168 -22.62 -0.12 -22.82
CA SER A 168 -23.27 -0.49 -21.59
C SER A 168 -23.34 0.79 -20.76
N THR A 169 -24.53 1.35 -20.65
CA THR A 169 -24.83 2.38 -19.66
C THR A 169 -24.24 1.91 -18.33
N PRO A 170 -23.47 2.75 -17.60
CA PRO A 170 -22.89 2.36 -16.33
C PRO A 170 -24.03 2.07 -15.37
N THR A 171 -24.39 0.80 -15.24
CA THR A 171 -25.31 0.33 -14.22
C THR A 171 -24.61 0.57 -12.90
N MET A 172 -25.19 1.44 -12.06
CA MET A 172 -24.68 1.67 -10.71
C MET A 172 -24.46 0.31 -10.03
N PRO A 173 -23.28 0.07 -9.43
CA PRO A 173 -22.97 -1.22 -8.86
C PRO A 173 -23.97 -1.56 -7.74
N THR A 174 -24.41 -2.80 -7.70
CA THR A 174 -25.27 -3.27 -6.63
C THR A 174 -24.52 -3.23 -5.30
N ALA A 175 -25.25 -3.03 -4.19
CA ALA A 175 -24.62 -2.97 -2.86
C ALA A 175 -23.80 -4.24 -2.54
N ASN A 176 -24.27 -5.39 -3.03
CA ASN A 176 -23.61 -6.69 -2.84
C ASN A 176 -22.28 -6.78 -3.59
N GLU A 177 -22.19 -6.25 -4.81
CA GLU A 177 -20.93 -6.22 -5.59
C GLU A 177 -19.87 -5.34 -4.92
N VAL A 178 -20.27 -4.17 -4.40
CA VAL A 178 -19.36 -3.28 -3.67
C VAL A 178 -18.89 -3.93 -2.36
N GLU A 179 -19.74 -4.70 -1.68
CA GLU A 179 -19.39 -5.40 -0.45
C GLU A 179 -18.36 -6.52 -0.69
N ILE A 180 -18.60 -7.37 -1.71
CA ILE A 180 -17.64 -8.41 -2.13
C ILE A 180 -16.29 -7.78 -2.50
N PHE A 181 -16.32 -6.75 -3.34
CA PHE A 181 -15.13 -6.00 -3.74
C PHE A 181 -14.38 -5.40 -2.53
N THR A 182 -15.12 -4.80 -1.60
CA THR A 182 -14.55 -4.22 -0.38
C THR A 182 -13.83 -5.29 0.44
N ALA A 183 -14.43 -6.48 0.60
CA ALA A 183 -13.83 -7.59 1.33
C ALA A 183 -12.54 -8.09 0.65
N GLU A 184 -12.52 -8.19 -0.68
CA GLU A 184 -11.35 -8.60 -1.45
C GLU A 184 -10.18 -7.62 -1.32
N VAL A 185 -10.43 -6.33 -1.56
CA VAL A 185 -9.41 -5.28 -1.42
C VAL A 185 -8.93 -5.20 0.03
N THR A 186 -9.84 -5.27 1.00
CA THR A 186 -9.48 -5.28 2.43
C THR A 186 -8.57 -6.45 2.78
N LYS A 187 -8.87 -7.65 2.29
CA LYS A 187 -8.04 -8.85 2.52
C LYS A 187 -6.67 -8.75 1.85
N HIS A 188 -6.60 -8.14 0.65
CA HIS A 188 -5.35 -7.99 -0.08
C HIS A 188 -4.42 -6.99 0.60
N PHE A 189 -4.91 -5.77 0.87
CA PHE A 189 -4.12 -4.66 1.42
C PHE A 189 -4.00 -4.68 2.95
N GLY A 190 -4.90 -5.37 3.66
CA GLY A 190 -4.86 -5.46 5.12
C GLY A 190 -3.70 -6.31 5.65
N LYS A 191 -3.17 -7.23 4.85
CA LYS A 191 -2.06 -8.13 5.26
C LYS A 191 -0.73 -7.41 5.46
N ASN A 192 -0.50 -6.35 4.71
CA ASN A 192 0.78 -5.65 4.66
C ASN A 192 0.64 -4.14 4.91
N SER A 193 -0.58 -3.65 5.12
CA SER A 193 -0.92 -2.23 5.24
C SER A 193 -0.32 -1.36 4.13
N GLN A 194 -0.17 -1.94 2.93
CA GLN A 194 0.27 -1.19 1.78
C GLN A 194 -0.81 -0.16 1.39
N PRO A 195 -0.38 1.00 0.86
CA PRO A 195 -1.29 1.94 0.24
C PRO A 195 -2.16 1.30 -0.83
N ILE A 196 -3.46 1.58 -0.79
CA ILE A 196 -4.41 1.24 -1.85
C ILE A 196 -4.25 2.23 -3.00
N CYS A 197 -4.43 3.52 -2.72
CA CYS A 197 -4.34 4.59 -3.72
C CYS A 197 -4.27 5.97 -3.05
N ASN A 198 -4.07 7.01 -3.86
CA ASN A 198 -4.29 8.41 -3.49
C ASN A 198 -5.05 9.15 -4.62
N LEU A 199 -5.27 10.47 -4.44
CA LEU A 199 -6.00 11.33 -5.37
C LEU A 199 -7.48 10.90 -5.54
N VAL A 200 -8.15 10.60 -4.42
CA VAL A 200 -9.58 10.29 -4.38
C VAL A 200 -10.39 11.60 -4.32
N PRO A 201 -11.42 11.80 -5.17
CA PRO A 201 -12.24 13.00 -5.14
C PRO A 201 -12.83 13.30 -3.74
N LYS A 202 -12.97 14.59 -3.42
CA LYS A 202 -13.45 15.11 -2.12
C LYS A 202 -12.53 14.84 -0.92
N PHE A 203 -11.34 14.29 -1.15
CA PHE A 203 -10.25 14.27 -0.17
C PHE A 203 -9.12 15.21 -0.62
N LEU A 204 -8.16 15.49 0.26
CA LEU A 204 -6.95 16.22 -0.17
C LEU A 204 -6.14 15.30 -1.10
N ASN A 205 -5.59 15.85 -2.17
CA ASN A 205 -5.07 15.06 -3.30
C ASN A 205 -3.92 14.11 -2.92
N GLU A 206 -3.06 14.54 -2.01
CA GLU A 206 -1.95 13.75 -1.46
C GLU A 206 -2.40 12.74 -0.38
N THR A 207 -3.68 12.72 -0.01
CA THR A 207 -4.20 11.77 0.99
C THR A 207 -4.09 10.35 0.46
N THR A 208 -3.33 9.53 1.18
CA THR A 208 -3.11 8.13 0.82
C THR A 208 -4.03 7.24 1.63
N PHE A 209 -4.78 6.38 0.96
CA PHE A 209 -5.68 5.41 1.57
C PHE A 209 -4.99 4.07 1.74
N TYR A 210 -5.24 3.40 2.86
CA TYR A 210 -4.70 2.08 3.14
C TYR A 210 -5.61 1.31 4.11
N ILE A 211 -5.35 0.02 4.28
CA ILE A 211 -6.03 -0.81 5.29
C ILE A 211 -5.09 -1.00 6.46
N ASN A 212 -5.51 -0.58 7.65
CA ASN A 212 -4.70 -0.73 8.86
C ASN A 212 -4.72 -2.17 9.40
N SER A 213 -3.93 -2.42 10.44
CA SER A 213 -3.84 -3.72 11.12
C SER A 213 -5.16 -4.22 11.72
N TYR A 214 -6.16 -3.35 11.90
CA TYR A 214 -7.50 -3.69 12.37
C TYR A 214 -8.48 -3.99 11.22
N ASN A 215 -7.98 -4.14 9.98
CA ASN A 215 -8.78 -4.28 8.76
C ASN A 215 -9.76 -3.12 8.55
N ARG A 216 -9.37 -1.90 8.96
CA ARG A 216 -10.17 -0.69 8.78
C ARG A 216 -9.53 0.25 7.76
N LEU A 217 -10.37 0.85 6.93
CA LEU A 217 -9.96 1.89 6.01
C LEU A 217 -9.39 3.09 6.79
N SER A 218 -8.16 3.45 6.45
CA SER A 218 -7.40 4.51 7.09
C SER A 218 -6.73 5.38 6.04
N ILE A 219 -6.35 6.59 6.45
CA ILE A 219 -5.70 7.57 5.62
C ILE A 219 -4.39 8.05 6.25
N ILE A 220 -3.46 8.42 5.38
CA ILE A 220 -2.29 9.23 5.70
C ILE A 220 -2.57 10.61 5.10
N THR A 221 -2.67 11.65 5.93
CA THR A 221 -2.88 13.02 5.44
C THR A 221 -1.64 13.54 4.72
N PRO A 222 -1.75 14.63 3.93
CA PRO A 222 -0.58 15.26 3.30
C PRO A 222 0.53 15.64 4.28
N GLN A 223 0.18 15.91 5.55
CA GLN A 223 1.12 16.21 6.63
C GLN A 223 1.73 14.94 7.28
N GLY A 224 1.52 13.76 6.72
CA GLY A 224 2.01 12.49 7.24
C GLY A 224 1.27 11.97 8.48
N LYS A 225 0.09 12.51 8.81
CA LYS A 225 -0.69 12.04 9.97
C LYS A 225 -1.54 10.84 9.61
N TYR A 226 -1.46 9.80 10.43
CA TYR A 226 -2.28 8.60 10.30
C TYR A 226 -3.64 8.80 10.98
N LYS A 227 -4.72 8.47 10.28
CA LYS A 227 -6.10 8.57 10.80
C LYS A 227 -6.95 7.43 10.27
N GLN A 228 -7.62 6.71 11.16
CA GLN A 228 -8.67 5.76 10.76
C GLN A 228 -9.95 6.53 10.38
N LEU A 229 -10.58 6.15 9.27
CA LEU A 229 -11.91 6.65 8.95
C LEU A 229 -12.96 5.89 9.76
N THR A 230 -13.84 6.62 10.43
CA THR A 230 -14.92 6.05 11.26
C THR A 230 -16.31 6.42 10.77
N ASP A 231 -16.42 7.51 9.99
CA ASP A 231 -17.70 7.97 9.44
C ASP A 231 -18.12 7.08 8.25
N PRO A 232 -19.30 6.42 8.29
CA PRO A 232 -19.76 5.54 7.23
C PRO A 232 -19.93 6.22 5.87
N ILE A 233 -20.27 7.51 5.83
CA ILE A 233 -20.53 8.24 4.59
C ILE A 233 -19.27 8.34 3.70
N PRO A 234 -18.13 8.89 4.17
CA PRO A 234 -16.90 8.96 3.39
C PRO A 234 -16.31 7.57 3.11
N ILE A 235 -16.50 6.58 4.00
CA ILE A 235 -16.07 5.20 3.77
C ILE A 235 -16.82 4.59 2.58
N ASN A 236 -18.15 4.66 2.59
CA ASN A 236 -18.98 4.13 1.50
C ASN A 236 -18.66 4.84 0.17
N ARG A 237 -18.50 6.17 0.21
CA ARG A 237 -18.12 6.96 -0.96
C ARG A 237 -16.77 6.52 -1.55
N PHE A 238 -15.76 6.29 -0.69
CA PHE A 238 -14.46 5.79 -1.13
C PHE A 238 -14.60 4.44 -1.84
N TRP A 239 -15.32 3.48 -1.25
CA TRP A 239 -15.45 2.14 -1.82
C TRP A 239 -16.20 2.12 -3.15
N LYS A 240 -17.28 2.91 -3.27
CA LYS A 240 -18.00 3.08 -4.55
C LYS A 240 -17.11 3.69 -5.63
N TRP A 241 -16.38 4.75 -5.28
CA TRP A 241 -15.46 5.38 -6.22
C TRP A 241 -14.35 4.41 -6.66
N LEU A 242 -13.74 3.69 -5.71
CA LEU A 242 -12.67 2.75 -6.02
C LEU A 242 -13.17 1.57 -6.88
N TYR A 243 -14.42 1.14 -6.67
CA TYR A 243 -15.06 0.12 -7.51
C TYR A 243 -15.18 0.57 -8.97
N GLU A 244 -15.50 1.85 -9.22
CA GLU A 244 -15.57 2.44 -10.56
C GLU A 244 -14.18 2.71 -11.18
N HIS A 245 -13.14 2.78 -10.35
CA HIS A 245 -11.77 3.15 -10.74
C HIS A 245 -10.77 2.08 -10.30
N GLN A 246 -11.04 0.81 -10.62
CA GLN A 246 -10.19 -0.31 -10.17
C GLN A 246 -8.76 -0.23 -10.70
N ASP A 247 -8.54 0.46 -11.82
CA ASP A 247 -7.22 0.75 -12.38
C ASP A 247 -6.33 1.59 -11.43
N ARG A 248 -6.92 2.22 -10.41
CA ARG A 248 -6.23 3.01 -9.39
C ARG A 248 -5.71 2.17 -8.23
N ILE A 249 -6.16 0.92 -8.09
CA ILE A 249 -5.73 0.03 -7.01
C ILE A 249 -4.23 -0.25 -7.14
N GLY A 250 -3.48 -0.04 -6.05
CA GLY A 250 -2.04 -0.18 -5.99
C GLY A 250 -1.26 1.01 -6.57
N LYS A 251 -1.92 2.03 -7.13
CA LYS A 251 -1.27 3.22 -7.67
C LYS A 251 -1.25 4.35 -6.65
N VAL A 252 -0.05 4.71 -6.20
CA VAL A 252 0.19 5.90 -5.37
C VAL A 252 1.04 6.88 -6.17
N ILE A 253 0.45 8.03 -6.45
CA ILE A 253 1.14 9.14 -7.10
C ILE A 253 2.12 9.78 -6.11
N ASP A 254 3.37 9.93 -6.52
CA ASP A 254 4.39 10.64 -5.75
C ASP A 254 4.40 12.13 -6.12
N PHE A 255 3.70 12.94 -5.33
CA PHE A 255 3.62 14.39 -5.50
C PHE A 255 4.94 15.12 -5.18
N THR A 256 5.95 14.44 -4.63
CA THR A 256 7.26 15.05 -4.36
C THR A 256 8.14 15.15 -5.60
N LYS A 257 7.82 14.39 -6.65
CA LYS A 257 8.54 14.48 -7.92
C LYS A 257 8.32 15.85 -8.58
N PRO A 258 9.38 16.41 -9.21
CA PRO A 258 9.26 17.67 -9.94
C PRO A 258 8.24 17.52 -11.06
N LEU A 259 7.44 18.57 -11.25
CA LEU A 259 6.36 18.56 -12.22
C LEU A 259 6.88 18.87 -13.63
N ASP A 260 6.76 17.90 -14.52
CA ASP A 260 6.91 18.04 -15.96
C ASP A 260 5.64 17.53 -16.68
N LEU A 261 5.56 17.65 -18.01
CA LEU A 261 4.38 17.19 -18.77
C LEU A 261 4.13 15.69 -18.62
N LYS A 262 5.20 14.88 -18.55
CA LYS A 262 5.09 13.42 -18.43
C LYS A 262 4.49 13.04 -17.09
N GLU A 263 5.00 13.63 -16.02
CA GLU A 263 4.50 13.47 -14.67
C GLU A 263 3.06 13.99 -14.57
N LEU A 264 2.74 15.15 -15.17
CA LEU A 264 1.36 15.67 -15.21
C LEU A 264 0.39 14.67 -15.85
N LYS A 265 0.79 14.02 -16.95
CA LYS A 265 0.02 12.95 -17.60
C LYS A 265 -0.13 11.72 -16.70
N GLU A 266 0.96 11.26 -16.09
CA GLU A 266 0.95 10.11 -15.18
C GLU A 266 0.01 10.33 -13.98
N ARG A 267 -0.08 11.57 -13.49
CA ARG A 267 -0.92 11.94 -12.34
C ARG A 267 -2.41 12.08 -12.68
N TYR A 268 -2.73 12.66 -13.83
CA TYR A 268 -4.07 13.22 -14.07
C TYR A 268 -4.83 12.66 -15.27
N LEU A 269 -4.22 11.83 -16.12
CA LEU A 269 -4.98 11.19 -17.21
C LEU A 269 -6.07 10.25 -16.67
N GLY A 270 -7.23 10.27 -17.32
CA GLY A 270 -8.39 9.47 -16.91
C GLY A 270 -9.08 9.97 -15.65
N LEU A 271 -8.66 11.12 -15.11
CA LEU A 271 -9.23 11.67 -13.89
C LEU A 271 -10.55 12.38 -14.14
N ASP A 272 -11.51 12.12 -13.27
CA ASP A 272 -12.79 12.83 -13.22
C ASP A 272 -12.63 14.26 -12.69
N ILE A 273 -13.15 15.22 -13.46
CA ILE A 273 -13.21 16.63 -13.07
C ILE A 273 -14.61 17.21 -13.34
N VAL A 274 -14.94 18.27 -12.59
CA VAL A 274 -16.19 19.01 -12.74
C VAL A 274 -15.87 20.42 -13.24
N LEU A 275 -16.50 20.81 -14.35
CA LEU A 275 -16.43 22.16 -14.91
C LEU A 275 -17.85 22.72 -15.03
N GLY A 276 -18.19 23.69 -14.19
CA GLY A 276 -19.58 24.12 -13.99
C GLY A 276 -20.42 22.97 -13.43
N ASP A 277 -21.54 22.66 -14.07
CA ASP A 277 -22.44 21.57 -13.65
C ASP A 277 -22.21 20.25 -14.42
N ARG A 278 -21.15 20.17 -15.23
CA ARG A 278 -20.86 19.03 -16.09
C ARG A 278 -19.63 18.26 -15.62
N LYS A 279 -19.68 16.94 -15.79
CA LYS A 279 -18.60 16.01 -15.45
C LYS A 279 -17.81 15.65 -16.70
N PHE A 280 -16.50 15.76 -16.60
CA PHE A 280 -15.57 15.42 -17.66
C PHE A 280 -14.50 14.45 -17.15
N ILE A 281 -13.86 13.77 -18.10
CA ILE A 281 -12.64 12.99 -17.89
C ILE A 281 -11.49 13.74 -18.56
N ILE A 282 -10.33 13.82 -17.92
CA ILE A 282 -9.11 14.33 -18.56
C ILE A 282 -8.66 13.31 -19.61
N ASP A 283 -8.80 13.68 -20.89
CA ASP A 283 -8.50 12.86 -22.07
C ASP A 283 -7.01 12.92 -22.41
N ASP A 284 -6.45 14.14 -22.42
CA ASP A 284 -5.04 14.38 -22.72
C ASP A 284 -4.57 15.73 -22.15
N LEU A 285 -3.25 15.90 -22.07
CA LEU A 285 -2.57 17.14 -21.74
C LEU A 285 -1.59 17.45 -22.88
N VAL A 286 -1.80 18.56 -23.57
CA VAL A 286 -1.07 18.89 -24.81
C VAL A 286 -0.19 20.11 -24.57
N GLU A 287 1.11 19.95 -24.80
CA GLU A 287 2.07 21.05 -24.74
C GLU A 287 1.95 21.94 -25.98
N VAL A 288 2.01 23.25 -25.74
CA VAL A 288 1.99 24.32 -26.74
C VAL A 288 3.08 25.33 -26.38
N GLU A 289 3.48 26.19 -27.32
CA GLU A 289 4.60 27.14 -27.10
C GLU A 289 4.48 27.98 -25.82
N SER A 290 3.25 28.29 -25.38
CA SER A 290 2.98 29.11 -24.20
C SER A 290 2.57 28.32 -22.94
N GLY A 291 2.60 26.98 -22.96
CA GLY A 291 2.25 26.15 -21.80
C GLY A 291 1.55 24.84 -22.16
N VAL A 292 0.50 24.50 -21.42
CA VAL A 292 -0.24 23.23 -21.56
C VAL A 292 -1.74 23.49 -21.70
N LYS A 293 -2.37 22.83 -22.67
CA LYS A 293 -3.83 22.76 -22.84
C LYS A 293 -4.36 21.45 -22.26
N ILE A 294 -5.51 21.52 -21.60
CA ILE A 294 -6.20 20.34 -21.04
C ILE A 294 -7.28 19.90 -22.00
N LYS A 295 -7.20 18.66 -22.49
CA LYS A 295 -8.23 18.04 -23.33
C LYS A 295 -9.16 17.23 -22.43
N VAL A 296 -10.45 17.46 -22.55
CA VAL A 296 -11.49 16.90 -21.69
C VAL A 296 -12.56 16.20 -22.51
N ARG A 297 -13.04 15.06 -22.02
CA ARG A 297 -14.13 14.28 -22.60
C ARG A 297 -15.38 14.37 -21.73
N ASP A 298 -16.50 14.80 -22.30
CA ASP A 298 -17.77 14.92 -21.58
C ASP A 298 -18.35 13.53 -21.29
N LYS A 299 -18.64 13.21 -20.02
CA LYS A 299 -19.13 11.87 -19.64
C LYS A 299 -20.49 11.50 -20.23
N ASN A 300 -21.33 12.49 -20.58
CA ASN A 300 -22.69 12.26 -21.05
C ASN A 300 -22.77 12.19 -22.57
N SER A 301 -21.96 12.97 -23.26
CA SER A 301 -22.01 13.10 -24.72
C SER A 301 -20.81 12.49 -25.45
N ASP A 302 -19.78 12.09 -24.69
CA ASP A 302 -18.50 11.58 -25.19
C ASP A 302 -17.73 12.55 -26.10
N VAL A 303 -18.17 13.81 -26.16
CA VAL A 303 -17.52 14.86 -26.96
C VAL A 303 -16.20 15.26 -26.30
N ILE A 304 -15.13 15.24 -27.10
CA ILE A 304 -13.79 15.64 -26.69
C ILE A 304 -13.52 17.09 -27.14
N ARG A 305 -13.02 17.93 -26.23
CA ARG A 305 -12.64 19.33 -26.51
C ARG A 305 -11.55 19.82 -25.58
N PHE A 306 -10.95 20.97 -25.88
CA PHE A 306 -10.10 21.64 -24.91
C PHE A 306 -10.90 22.38 -23.84
N ALA A 307 -10.33 22.50 -22.65
CA ALA A 307 -10.86 23.36 -21.60
C ALA A 307 -10.83 24.82 -22.09
N ILE A 308 -11.94 25.52 -21.92
CA ILE A 308 -12.14 26.88 -22.42
C ILE A 308 -11.99 27.86 -21.26
N ASP A 309 -11.27 28.96 -21.48
CA ASP A 309 -11.18 30.07 -20.54
C ASP A 309 -12.53 30.79 -20.48
N SER A 310 -13.05 30.99 -19.27
CA SER A 310 -14.38 31.57 -19.07
C SER A 310 -14.46 33.04 -19.47
N GLN A 311 -13.34 33.77 -19.44
CA GLN A 311 -13.22 35.18 -19.81
C GLN A 311 -13.00 35.35 -21.31
N THR A 312 -12.01 34.65 -21.90
CA THR A 312 -11.65 34.86 -23.31
C THR A 312 -12.49 34.03 -24.28
N LYS A 313 -13.15 32.96 -23.81
CA LYS A 313 -13.84 31.95 -24.63
C LYS A 313 -12.94 31.18 -25.60
N GLU A 314 -11.63 31.28 -25.44
CA GLU A 314 -10.64 30.53 -26.20
C GLU A 314 -10.12 29.33 -25.40
N ASP A 315 -9.35 28.45 -26.05
CA ASP A 315 -8.66 27.35 -25.38
C ASP A 315 -7.76 27.88 -24.26
N ALA A 316 -7.99 27.44 -23.04
CA ALA A 316 -7.17 27.84 -21.91
C ALA A 316 -5.78 27.20 -21.99
N VAL A 317 -4.74 28.03 -21.84
CA VAL A 317 -3.35 27.60 -21.76
C VAL A 317 -2.82 27.90 -20.37
N PHE A 318 -2.24 26.89 -19.71
CA PHE A 318 -1.74 26.99 -18.35
C PHE A 318 -0.24 26.74 -18.28
N SER A 319 0.44 27.41 -17.36
CA SER A 319 1.74 26.91 -16.90
C SER A 319 1.56 25.53 -16.24
N LEU A 320 2.62 24.70 -16.17
CA LEU A 320 2.54 23.37 -15.55
C LEU A 320 1.96 23.43 -14.12
N GLY A 321 2.48 24.34 -13.30
CA GLY A 321 2.02 24.49 -11.91
C GLY A 321 0.60 25.02 -11.79
N ASP A 322 0.15 25.86 -12.73
CA ASP A 322 -1.24 26.35 -12.71
C ASP A 322 -2.22 25.31 -13.25
N CYS A 323 -1.79 24.47 -14.20
CA CYS A 323 -2.56 23.34 -14.68
C CYS A 323 -2.91 22.38 -13.53
N GLU A 324 -1.93 22.02 -12.70
CA GLU A 324 -2.13 21.16 -11.53
C GLU A 324 -3.14 21.80 -10.54
N LYS A 325 -2.98 23.09 -10.22
CA LYS A 325 -3.90 23.80 -9.33
C LYS A 325 -5.33 23.85 -9.87
N VAL A 326 -5.50 24.03 -11.18
CA VAL A 326 -6.82 24.07 -11.83
C VAL A 326 -7.48 22.70 -11.72
N ILE A 327 -6.77 21.62 -12.07
CA ILE A 327 -7.28 20.25 -11.95
C ILE A 327 -7.73 19.99 -10.50
N TRP A 328 -6.93 20.38 -9.51
CA TRP A 328 -7.24 20.21 -8.09
C TRP A 328 -8.50 20.95 -7.65
N LYS A 329 -8.75 22.15 -8.19
CA LYS A 329 -9.99 22.90 -7.92
C LYS A 329 -11.19 22.18 -8.51
N CYS A 330 -11.05 21.64 -9.72
CA CYS A 330 -12.12 20.96 -10.45
C CYS A 330 -12.47 19.57 -9.89
N GLN A 331 -11.70 19.02 -8.96
CA GLN A 331 -12.02 17.78 -8.24
C GLN A 331 -12.88 17.99 -6.98
N LYS A 332 -12.91 19.21 -6.43
CA LYS A 332 -13.51 19.51 -5.13
C LYS A 332 -15.00 19.84 -5.24
N LEU A 333 -15.85 18.87 -5.55
CA LEU A 333 -17.31 18.96 -5.28
C LEU A 333 -17.92 17.63 -4.86
#